data_AF-A0A966SLG8-F1
#
_entry.id   AF-A0A966SLG8-F1
#
_cell.length_a   1.000
_cell.length_b   1.000
_cell.length_c   1.000
_cell.angle_alpha   90.00
_cell.angle_beta   90.00
_cell.angle_gamma   90.00
#
_symmetry.space_group_name_H-M   'P 1'
#
loop_
_entity.id
_entity.type
_entity.pdbx_description
1 polymer ?
#
loop_
_entity_poly.entity_id
_entity_poly.type
_entity_poly.pdbx_seq_one_letter_code
_entity_poly.pdbx_strand_id
1 'polypeptide(L)'
;MAATILCALGFLSVKSYEYYVKFTHYDVWFKDDATAEKYFKAAYGEKGTEETRKQFVERFHLHNTKATYDPAQIQLAGHIEGNPLCTNLKKLVGAKQETIKFTPDAPLGSHEHPHAIEVKLSDVQRLSSYVPAHSTFFAIYFTITALHGLHVLGGAIVLAYFLLTVDKWWKKAPEQFTNRIEVGGLFWHFVDLVWIFLFPIIYLL
;
A
#
# COMPACT_ATOMS: atom_id res chain seq x y z
N MET A 1 -24.49 14.18 -10.63
CA MET A 1 -23.26 14.97 -10.42
C MET A 1 -22.84 15.04 -8.94
N ALA A 2 -23.74 15.33 -7.99
CA ALA A 2 -23.38 15.26 -6.56
C ALA A 2 -22.97 13.83 -6.11
N ALA A 3 -23.74 12.82 -6.52
CA ALA A 3 -23.43 11.42 -6.21
C ALA A 3 -22.07 10.96 -6.78
N THR A 4 -21.72 11.36 -8.01
CA THR A 4 -20.43 11.01 -8.63
C THR A 4 -19.25 11.63 -7.89
N ILE A 5 -19.39 12.89 -7.41
CA ILE A 5 -18.37 13.54 -6.59
C ILE A 5 -18.21 12.83 -5.24
N LEU A 6 -19.32 12.43 -4.59
CA LEU A 6 -19.26 11.68 -3.35
C LEU A 6 -18.58 10.32 -3.53
N CYS A 7 -18.88 9.60 -4.61
CA CYS A 7 -18.21 8.34 -4.95
C CYS A 7 -16.71 8.55 -5.16
N ALA A 8 -16.31 9.63 -5.85
CA ALA A 8 -14.91 9.97 -6.07
C ALA A 8 -14.16 10.25 -4.77
N LEU A 9 -14.76 11.03 -3.87
CA LEU A 9 -14.18 11.30 -2.55
C LEU A 9 -14.09 10.04 -1.69
N GLY A 10 -15.11 9.18 -1.75
CA GLY A 10 -15.09 7.88 -1.09
C GLY A 10 -13.95 7.00 -1.60
N PHE A 11 -13.78 6.92 -2.93
CA PHE A 11 -12.68 6.19 -3.56
C PHE A 11 -11.31 6.71 -3.13
N LEU A 12 -11.10 8.03 -3.16
CA LEU A 12 -9.84 8.65 -2.71
C LEU A 12 -9.57 8.41 -1.21
N SER A 13 -10.62 8.38 -0.39
CA SER A 13 -10.50 8.08 1.05
C SER A 13 -10.05 6.66 1.30
N VAL A 14 -10.66 5.67 0.61
CA VAL A 14 -10.26 4.26 0.69
C VAL A 14 -8.81 4.10 0.25
N LYS A 15 -8.41 4.73 -0.87
CA LYS A 15 -7.03 4.66 -1.35
C LYS A 15 -6.02 5.31 -0.42
N SER A 16 -6.38 6.45 0.17
CA SER A 16 -5.55 7.11 1.19
C SER A 16 -5.28 6.18 2.38
N TYR A 17 -6.32 5.49 2.87
CA TYR A 17 -6.20 4.51 3.95
C TYR A 17 -5.34 3.30 3.54
N GLU A 18 -5.59 2.72 2.35
CA GLU A 18 -4.82 1.59 1.83
C GLU A 18 -3.33 1.94 1.70
N TYR A 19 -3.02 3.15 1.22
CA TYR A 19 -1.66 3.63 1.05
C TYR A 19 -0.97 3.82 2.39
N TYR A 20 -1.67 4.42 3.36
CA TYR A 20 -1.15 4.57 4.72
C TYR A 20 -0.76 3.21 5.31
N VAL A 21 -1.62 2.19 5.18
CA VAL A 21 -1.33 0.84 5.66
C VAL A 21 -0.09 0.28 4.97
N LYS A 22 0.05 0.41 3.64
CA LYS A 22 1.27 -0.05 2.92
C LYS A 22 2.53 0.67 3.37
N PHE A 23 2.50 1.98 3.62
CA PHE A 23 3.67 2.74 4.08
C PHE A 23 4.11 2.39 5.51
N THR A 24 3.19 1.84 6.31
CA THR A 24 3.48 1.33 7.67
C THR A 24 3.77 -0.17 7.70
N HIS A 25 3.79 -0.82 6.54
CA HIS A 25 4.09 -2.23 6.40
C HIS A 25 5.57 -2.41 6.01
N TYR A 26 6.22 -3.35 6.68
CA TYR A 26 7.65 -3.52 6.71
C TYR A 26 8.05 -4.97 6.53
N ASP A 27 9.11 -5.16 5.74
CA ASP A 27 9.87 -6.39 5.69
C ASP A 27 11.11 -6.24 6.57
N VAL A 28 11.29 -7.22 7.47
CA VAL A 28 12.42 -7.32 8.39
C VAL A 28 13.28 -8.50 7.98
N TRP A 29 14.52 -8.22 7.58
CA TRP A 29 15.54 -9.23 7.32
C TRP A 29 16.46 -9.34 8.52
N PHE A 30 16.68 -10.57 9.00
CA PHE A 30 17.58 -10.85 10.11
C PHE A 30 18.97 -11.23 9.62
N LYS A 31 19.98 -11.07 10.48
CA LYS A 31 21.36 -11.42 10.13
C LYS A 31 21.59 -12.93 9.94
N ASP A 32 20.96 -13.73 10.78
CA ASP A 32 21.17 -15.18 10.84
C ASP A 32 19.83 -15.93 11.01
N ASP A 33 19.74 -17.13 10.46
CA ASP A 33 18.55 -17.99 10.52
C ASP A 33 18.14 -18.33 11.95
N ALA A 34 19.12 -18.54 12.85
CA ALA A 34 18.85 -18.83 14.25
C ALA A 34 18.15 -17.66 14.96
N THR A 35 18.55 -16.43 14.62
CA THR A 35 17.97 -15.20 15.17
C THR A 35 16.56 -14.98 14.62
N ALA A 36 16.36 -15.24 13.34
CA ALA A 36 15.06 -15.17 12.72
C ALA A 36 14.09 -16.24 13.27
N GLU A 37 14.56 -17.46 13.50
CA GLU A 37 13.79 -18.55 14.10
C GLU A 37 13.37 -18.21 15.54
N LYS A 38 14.26 -17.60 16.32
CA LYS A 38 13.95 -17.08 17.65
C LYS A 38 12.77 -16.09 17.61
N TYR A 39 12.78 -15.14 16.67
CA TYR A 39 11.71 -14.14 16.55
C TYR A 39 10.43 -14.71 15.94
N PHE A 40 10.54 -15.66 15.00
CA PHE A 40 9.40 -16.38 14.46
C PHE A 40 8.67 -17.19 15.55
N LYS A 41 9.40 -17.96 16.35
CA LYS A 41 8.81 -18.70 17.49
C LYS A 41 8.22 -17.76 18.55
N ALA A 42 8.86 -16.61 18.79
CA ALA A 42 8.33 -15.61 19.71
C ALA A 42 7.00 -15.01 19.22
N ALA A 43 6.83 -14.84 17.90
CA ALA A 43 5.62 -14.28 17.31
C ALA A 43 4.48 -15.29 17.18
N TYR A 44 4.77 -16.49 16.68
CA TYR A 44 3.75 -17.49 16.31
C TYR A 44 3.62 -18.65 17.32
N GLY A 45 4.47 -18.69 18.35
CA GLY A 45 4.55 -19.79 19.31
C GLY A 45 5.11 -21.09 18.70
N GLU A 46 4.99 -22.20 19.44
CA GLU A 46 5.35 -23.55 18.95
C GLU A 46 4.44 -24.07 17.82
N LYS A 47 3.34 -23.36 17.53
CA LYS A 47 2.38 -23.69 16.45
C LYS A 47 2.81 -23.24 15.06
N GLY A 48 3.96 -22.56 14.93
CA GLY A 48 4.54 -22.26 13.62
C GLY A 48 4.97 -23.55 12.92
N THR A 49 4.08 -24.15 12.14
CA THR A 49 4.35 -25.37 11.35
C THR A 49 5.45 -25.09 10.32
N GLU A 50 6.21 -26.13 9.94
CA GLU A 50 7.17 -26.06 8.82
C GLU A 50 6.52 -25.52 7.53
N GLU A 51 5.21 -25.71 7.40
CA GLU A 51 4.36 -25.19 6.35
C GLU A 51 4.16 -23.66 6.42
N THR A 52 3.94 -23.09 7.61
CA THR A 52 3.96 -21.62 7.81
C THR A 52 5.32 -21.05 7.44
N ARG A 53 6.40 -21.73 7.82
CA ARG A 53 7.76 -21.33 7.44
C ARG A 53 7.92 -21.32 5.92
N LYS A 54 7.49 -22.38 5.22
CA LYS A 54 7.52 -22.45 3.75
C LYS A 54 6.71 -21.33 3.12
N GLN A 55 5.53 -21.02 3.63
CA GLN A 55 4.71 -19.92 3.14
C GLN A 55 5.41 -18.55 3.25
N PHE A 56 6.09 -18.26 4.36
CA PHE A 56 6.83 -17.01 4.51
C PHE A 56 8.07 -16.92 3.61
N VAL A 57 8.74 -18.04 3.35
CA VAL A 57 9.86 -18.08 2.40
C VAL A 57 9.34 -17.94 0.95
N GLU A 58 8.27 -18.64 0.60
CA GLU A 58 7.71 -18.71 -0.75
C GLU A 58 6.94 -17.46 -1.18
N ARG A 59 6.18 -16.83 -0.26
CA ARG A 59 5.45 -15.55 -0.50
C ARG A 59 6.37 -14.45 -1.03
N PHE A 60 7.67 -14.55 -0.77
CA PHE A 60 8.66 -13.58 -1.21
C PHE A 60 9.37 -13.93 -2.52
N HIS A 61 9.44 -15.20 -2.90
CA HIS A 61 10.02 -15.60 -4.18
C HIS A 61 9.22 -15.06 -5.38
N LEU A 62 7.91 -14.81 -5.20
CA LEU A 62 7.04 -14.23 -6.24
C LEU A 62 7.34 -12.75 -6.55
N HIS A 63 7.94 -12.00 -5.62
CA HIS A 63 8.10 -10.54 -5.77
C HIS A 63 9.54 -10.07 -5.98
N ASN A 64 10.54 -10.96 -5.94
CA ASN A 64 11.94 -10.57 -6.01
C ASN A 64 12.83 -11.55 -6.77
N THR A 65 12.75 -11.55 -8.10
CA THR A 65 13.64 -12.33 -9.00
C THR A 65 15.09 -11.80 -9.05
N LYS A 66 15.42 -10.73 -8.32
CA LYS A 66 16.76 -10.11 -8.28
C LYS A 66 17.30 -9.92 -6.86
N ALA A 67 16.86 -10.74 -5.90
CA ALA A 67 17.52 -10.79 -4.61
C ALA A 67 18.92 -11.38 -4.77
N THR A 68 19.94 -10.54 -4.62
CA THR A 68 21.36 -10.91 -4.45
C THR A 68 21.60 -11.48 -3.03
N TYR A 69 20.59 -12.10 -2.44
CA TYR A 69 20.55 -12.47 -1.04
C TYR A 69 20.02 -13.89 -0.87
N ASP A 70 20.64 -14.64 0.04
CA ASP A 70 20.41 -16.07 0.25
C ASP A 70 18.91 -16.36 0.53
N PRO A 71 18.22 -17.16 -0.31
CA PRO A 71 16.83 -17.53 -0.13
C PRO A 71 16.54 -18.30 1.18
N ALA A 72 17.57 -18.68 1.93
CA ALA A 72 17.46 -19.31 3.24
C ALA A 72 17.16 -18.33 4.39
N GLN A 73 17.46 -17.03 4.25
CA GLN A 73 17.23 -16.08 5.33
C GLN A 73 15.73 -15.85 5.57
N ILE A 74 15.26 -16.29 6.74
CA ILE A 74 13.90 -16.05 7.21
C ILE A 74 13.71 -14.53 7.34
N GLN A 75 12.67 -14.02 6.68
CA GLN A 75 12.20 -12.64 6.83
C GLN A 75 10.77 -12.63 7.37
N LEU A 76 10.41 -11.56 8.05
CA LEU A 76 9.05 -11.36 8.54
C LEU A 76 8.48 -10.09 7.93
N ALA A 77 7.31 -10.21 7.32
CA ALA A 77 6.48 -9.09 6.88
C ALA A 77 5.49 -8.73 8.00
N GLY A 78 5.26 -7.44 8.22
CA GLY A 78 4.31 -6.98 9.23
C GLY A 78 4.35 -5.50 9.48
N HIS A 79 3.79 -5.07 10.61
CA HIS A 79 3.68 -3.68 11.00
C HIS A 79 4.62 -3.34 12.15
N ILE A 80 5.26 -2.17 12.08
CA ILE A 80 6.02 -1.63 13.20
C ILE A 80 5.14 -0.66 13.97
N GLU A 81 5.03 -0.85 15.29
CA GLU A 81 4.29 0.09 16.15
C GLU A 81 5.03 1.42 16.27
N GLY A 82 4.27 2.52 16.34
CA GLY A 82 4.82 3.87 16.50
C GLY A 82 5.10 4.56 15.17
N ASN A 83 4.03 4.88 14.42
CA ASN A 83 3.95 5.63 13.16
C ASN A 83 5.28 5.96 12.45
N PRO A 84 6.07 4.97 11.99
CA PRO A 84 7.27 5.25 11.24
C PRO A 84 6.82 5.26 9.78
N LEU A 85 6.38 6.40 9.25
CA LEU A 85 6.18 6.51 7.80
C LEU A 85 7.55 6.44 7.11
N CYS A 86 7.73 5.48 6.20
CA CYS A 86 8.94 5.38 5.36
C CYS A 86 10.26 5.41 6.14
N THR A 87 10.31 4.68 7.26
CA THR A 87 11.49 4.56 8.11
C THR A 87 12.40 3.44 7.60
N ASN A 88 13.70 3.53 7.87
CA ASN A 88 14.64 2.47 7.51
C ASN A 88 15.59 2.21 8.67
N LEU A 89 16.35 1.11 8.57
CA LEU A 89 17.29 0.71 9.61
C LEU A 89 18.28 1.84 9.97
N LYS A 90 18.79 2.57 8.97
CA LYS A 90 19.73 3.69 9.21
C LYS A 90 19.11 4.82 10.04
N LYS A 91 17.85 5.18 9.79
CA LYS A 91 17.13 6.20 10.57
C LYS A 91 16.91 5.76 12.01
N LEU A 92 16.53 4.50 12.24
CA LEU A 92 16.31 3.95 13.58
C LEU A 92 17.60 3.88 14.40
N VAL A 93 18.69 3.39 13.78
CA VAL A 93 20.02 3.36 14.42
C VAL A 93 20.52 4.78 14.70
N GLY A 94 20.31 5.72 13.76
CA GLY A 94 20.65 7.14 13.96
C GLY A 94 19.83 7.81 15.08
N ALA A 95 18.58 7.38 15.28
CA ALA A 95 17.73 7.82 16.39
C ALA A 95 18.08 7.15 17.73
N LYS A 96 19.15 6.34 17.79
CA LYS A 96 19.59 5.57 18.97
C LYS A 96 18.49 4.65 19.52
N GLN A 97 17.60 4.18 18.66
CA GLN A 97 16.61 3.19 19.05
C GLN A 97 17.30 1.82 19.15
N GLU A 98 17.04 1.09 20.23
CA GLU A 98 17.65 -0.23 20.46
C GLU A 98 16.72 -1.37 20.03
N THR A 99 15.40 -1.18 20.19
CA THR A 99 14.37 -2.17 19.88
C THR A 99 13.23 -1.56 19.06
N ILE A 100 12.60 -2.39 18.23
CA ILE A 100 11.36 -2.07 17.53
C ILE A 100 10.27 -3.03 18.00
N LYS A 101 9.05 -2.50 18.18
CA LYS A 101 7.86 -3.31 18.37
C LYS A 101 7.30 -3.67 17.01
N PHE A 102 7.35 -4.95 16.68
CA PHE A 102 7.00 -5.47 15.38
C PHE A 102 5.89 -6.51 15.51
N THR A 103 4.81 -6.32 14.77
CA THR A 103 3.65 -7.21 14.74
C THR A 103 3.65 -7.89 13.38
N PRO A 104 4.10 -9.15 13.30
CA PRO A 104 4.17 -9.86 12.03
C PRO A 104 2.78 -10.25 11.52
N ASP A 105 2.68 -10.44 10.21
CA ASP A 105 1.45 -10.87 9.54
C ASP A 105 0.97 -12.23 10.02
N ALA A 106 -0.35 -12.45 10.01
CA ALA A 106 -0.89 -13.78 10.25
C ALA A 106 -0.41 -14.76 9.15
N PRO A 107 -0.17 -16.05 9.49
CA PRO A 107 0.04 -17.10 8.49
C PRO A 107 -1.14 -17.16 7.51
N LEU A 108 -0.90 -17.60 6.26
CA LEU A 108 -2.00 -17.76 5.31
C LEU A 108 -3.07 -18.71 5.87
N GLY A 109 -4.32 -18.24 5.93
CA GLY A 109 -5.46 -19.02 6.43
C GLY A 109 -5.70 -18.92 7.94
N SER A 110 -4.88 -18.15 8.68
CA SER A 110 -5.12 -17.83 10.09
C SER A 110 -5.74 -16.42 10.22
N HIS A 111 -6.76 -16.31 11.07
CA HIS A 111 -7.34 -15.03 11.50
C HIS A 111 -6.75 -14.55 12.84
N GLU A 112 -5.83 -15.32 13.43
CA GLU A 112 -5.16 -14.97 14.68
C GLU A 112 -3.91 -14.15 14.35
N HIS A 113 -3.98 -12.86 14.63
CA HIS A 113 -2.83 -11.98 14.52
C HIS A 113 -1.84 -12.27 15.66
N PRO A 114 -0.57 -12.52 15.34
CA PRO A 114 0.51 -12.61 16.32
C PRO A 114 0.54 -11.41 17.25
N HIS A 115 0.98 -11.61 18.48
CA HIS A 115 1.26 -10.50 19.38
C HIS A 115 2.49 -9.71 18.90
N ALA A 116 2.52 -8.42 19.25
CA ALA A 116 3.68 -7.58 18.99
C ALA A 116 4.92 -8.14 19.70
N ILE A 117 6.00 -8.33 18.96
CA ILE A 117 7.30 -8.79 19.47
C ILE A 117 8.30 -7.63 19.49
N GLU A 118 9.14 -7.61 20.52
CA GLU A 118 10.25 -6.66 20.60
C GLU A 118 11.49 -7.22 19.89
N VAL A 119 11.81 -6.66 18.73
CA VAL A 119 12.96 -7.06 17.91
C VAL A 119 14.12 -6.10 18.17
N LYS A 120 15.31 -6.63 18.46
CA LYS A 120 16.52 -5.83 18.62
C LYS A 120 17.03 -5.38 17.27
N LEU A 121 17.35 -4.09 17.12
CA LEU A 121 17.87 -3.55 15.86
C LEU A 121 19.27 -4.09 15.52
N SER A 122 20.02 -4.58 16.52
CA SER A 122 21.29 -5.29 16.31
C SER A 122 21.14 -6.59 15.52
N ASP A 123 19.96 -7.20 15.59
CA ASP A 123 19.66 -8.53 15.06
C ASP A 123 19.05 -8.42 13.64
N VAL A 124 18.64 -7.21 13.27
CA VAL A 124 18.10 -6.84 11.97
C VAL A 124 19.25 -6.47 11.03
N GLN A 125 19.30 -7.13 9.88
CA GLN A 125 20.22 -6.82 8.80
C GLN A 125 19.68 -5.72 7.88
N ARG A 126 18.40 -5.81 7.53
CA ARG A 126 17.73 -4.84 6.66
C ARG A 126 16.31 -4.63 7.15
N LEU A 127 15.83 -3.40 6.99
CA LEU A 127 14.45 -3.02 7.20
C LEU A 127 14.00 -2.20 5.99
N SER A 128 12.87 -2.57 5.39
CA SER A 128 12.35 -1.90 4.20
C SER A 128 10.84 -1.79 4.29
N SER A 129 10.30 -0.58 4.11
CA SER A 129 8.86 -0.36 3.98
C SER A 129 8.38 -0.63 2.55
N TYR A 130 7.08 -0.89 2.33
CA TYR A 130 6.48 -1.01 0.99
C TYR A 130 6.32 0.35 0.30
N VAL A 131 7.46 0.98 0.01
CA VAL A 131 7.57 2.23 -0.75
C VAL A 131 7.84 1.95 -2.24
N PRO A 132 7.73 2.93 -3.14
CA PRO A 132 8.10 2.73 -4.55
C PRO A 132 9.53 2.20 -4.75
N ALA A 133 10.45 2.48 -3.83
CA ALA A 133 11.82 1.96 -3.88
C ALA A 133 11.96 0.50 -3.44
N HIS A 134 10.88 -0.15 -2.97
CA HIS A 134 10.89 -1.52 -2.46
C HIS A 134 11.14 -2.54 -3.56
N SER A 135 10.39 -2.43 -4.65
CA SER A 135 10.53 -3.28 -5.84
C SER A 135 9.95 -2.57 -7.07
N THR A 136 10.32 -3.05 -8.26
CA THR A 136 9.78 -2.53 -9.53
C THR A 136 8.25 -2.64 -9.58
N PHE A 137 7.69 -3.70 -9.01
CA PHE A 137 6.24 -3.87 -8.90
C PHE A 137 5.59 -2.73 -8.11
N PHE A 138 6.10 -2.43 -6.90
CA PHE A 138 5.59 -1.31 -6.11
C PHE A 138 5.81 0.03 -6.81
N ALA A 139 6.93 0.24 -7.48
CA ALA A 139 7.18 1.46 -8.25
C ALA A 139 6.11 1.70 -9.32
N ILE A 140 5.79 0.67 -10.11
CA ILE A 140 4.76 0.73 -11.15
C ILE A 140 3.37 0.89 -10.52
N TYR A 141 3.06 0.10 -9.50
CA TYR A 141 1.80 0.16 -8.74
C TYR A 141 1.49 1.59 -8.28
N PHE A 142 2.43 2.22 -7.57
CA PHE A 142 2.25 3.56 -7.03
C PHE A 142 2.21 4.61 -8.13
N THR A 143 3.04 4.50 -9.17
CA THR A 143 3.07 5.48 -10.26
C THR A 143 1.76 5.52 -11.03
N ILE A 144 1.28 4.35 -11.48
CA ILE A 144 0.05 4.26 -12.28
C ILE A 144 -1.18 4.63 -11.45
N THR A 145 -1.25 4.13 -10.21
CA THR A 145 -2.40 4.39 -9.34
C THR A 145 -2.43 5.85 -8.88
N ALA A 146 -1.28 6.48 -8.58
CA ALA A 146 -1.21 7.89 -8.23
C ALA A 146 -1.57 8.79 -9.42
N LEU A 147 -1.08 8.47 -10.62
CA LEU A 147 -1.45 9.19 -11.83
C LEU A 147 -2.98 9.13 -12.06
N HIS A 148 -3.58 7.96 -11.90
CA HIS A 148 -5.03 7.81 -12.00
C HIS A 148 -5.77 8.61 -10.91
N GLY A 149 -5.33 8.52 -9.65
CA GLY A 149 -5.90 9.31 -8.55
C GLY A 149 -5.86 10.83 -8.79
N LEU A 150 -4.79 11.33 -9.43
CA LEU A 150 -4.70 12.73 -9.84
C LEU A 150 -5.75 13.09 -10.90
N HIS A 151 -6.05 12.20 -11.85
CA HIS A 151 -7.10 12.41 -12.84
C HIS A 151 -8.49 12.40 -12.21
N VAL A 152 -8.75 11.49 -11.26
CA VAL A 152 -10.01 11.46 -10.49
C VAL A 152 -10.19 12.76 -9.71
N LEU A 153 -9.15 13.25 -9.03
CA LEU A 153 -9.18 14.51 -8.31
C LEU A 153 -9.44 15.70 -9.26
N GLY A 154 -8.73 15.77 -10.38
CA GLY A 154 -8.92 16.81 -11.39
C GLY A 154 -10.34 16.80 -11.96
N GLY A 155 -10.86 15.64 -12.31
CA GLY A 155 -12.25 15.48 -12.76
C GLY A 155 -13.25 15.89 -11.69
N ALA A 156 -13.02 15.55 -10.43
CA ALA A 156 -13.93 15.86 -9.34
C ALA A 156 -14.00 17.37 -9.10
N ILE A 157 -12.86 18.08 -9.22
CA ILE A 157 -12.81 19.55 -9.16
C ILE A 157 -13.59 20.17 -10.31
N VAL A 158 -13.45 19.66 -11.55
CA VAL A 158 -14.19 20.17 -12.72
C VAL A 158 -15.69 19.94 -12.57
N LEU A 159 -16.11 18.75 -12.13
CA LEU A 159 -17.52 18.45 -11.87
C LEU A 159 -18.09 19.30 -10.72
N ALA A 160 -17.32 19.52 -9.65
CA ALA A 160 -17.71 20.39 -8.56
C ALA A 160 -17.87 21.84 -9.05
N TYR A 161 -16.99 22.32 -9.91
CA TYR A 161 -17.11 23.64 -10.53
C TYR A 161 -18.41 23.78 -11.36
N PHE A 162 -18.77 22.77 -12.16
CA PHE A 162 -20.04 22.78 -12.89
C PHE A 162 -21.25 22.77 -11.95
N LEU A 163 -21.19 22.00 -10.86
CA LEU A 163 -22.26 21.95 -9.86
C LEU A 163 -22.47 23.31 -9.19
N LEU A 164 -21.41 24.02 -8.82
CA LEU A 164 -21.48 25.33 -8.16
C LEU A 164 -21.89 26.46 -9.09
N THR A 165 -21.71 26.29 -10.40
CA THR A 165 -21.94 27.36 -11.39
C THR A 165 -23.20 27.15 -12.24
N VAL A 166 -23.92 26.03 -12.03
CA VAL A 166 -25.10 25.62 -12.79
C VAL A 166 -26.14 26.74 -12.95
N ASP A 167 -26.55 27.40 -11.85
CA ASP A 167 -27.62 28.41 -11.89
C ASP A 167 -27.25 29.65 -12.69
N LYS A 168 -25.96 30.02 -12.71
CA LYS A 168 -25.47 31.21 -13.40
C LYS A 168 -25.33 30.96 -14.90
N TRP A 169 -24.81 29.81 -15.30
CA TRP A 169 -24.54 29.50 -16.70
C TRP A 169 -25.78 29.00 -17.44
N TRP A 170 -26.66 28.26 -16.76
CA TRP A 170 -27.94 27.83 -17.33
C TRP A 170 -28.81 29.01 -17.78
N LYS A 171 -28.81 30.10 -17.00
CA LYS A 171 -29.56 31.32 -17.32
C LYS A 171 -28.91 32.20 -18.39
N LYS A 172 -27.59 32.15 -18.56
CA LYS A 172 -26.85 33.02 -19.50
C LYS A 172 -26.64 32.39 -20.88
N ALA A 173 -26.29 31.10 -20.93
CA ALA A 173 -25.91 30.42 -22.17
C ALA A 173 -26.10 28.90 -22.03
N PRO A 174 -27.35 28.41 -22.11
CA PRO A 174 -27.67 27.00 -21.85
C PRO A 174 -26.98 26.03 -22.82
N GLU A 175 -26.96 26.30 -24.12
CA GLU A 175 -26.29 25.41 -25.11
C GLU A 175 -24.80 25.25 -24.85
N GLN A 176 -24.10 26.34 -24.56
CA GLN A 176 -22.66 26.31 -24.28
C GLN A 176 -22.35 25.55 -23.00
N PHE A 177 -23.23 25.66 -21.99
CA PHE A 177 -23.09 24.96 -20.73
C PHE A 177 -23.34 23.45 -20.88
N THR A 178 -24.34 23.06 -21.67
CA THR A 178 -24.61 21.64 -22.00
C THR A 178 -23.40 21.00 -22.68
N ASN A 179 -22.83 21.63 -23.70
CA ASN A 179 -21.62 21.12 -24.37
C ASN A 179 -20.44 20.94 -23.39
N ARG A 180 -20.22 21.91 -22.48
CA ARG A 180 -19.17 21.78 -21.46
C ARG A 180 -19.39 20.61 -20.50
N ILE A 181 -20.64 20.36 -20.11
CA ILE A 181 -21.01 19.21 -19.27
C ILE A 181 -20.81 17.91 -20.03
N GLU A 182 -21.20 17.82 -21.30
CA GLU A 182 -21.00 16.61 -22.11
C GLU A 182 -19.52 16.24 -22.23
N VAL A 183 -18.65 17.22 -22.52
CA VAL A 183 -17.20 17.01 -22.57
C VAL A 183 -16.65 16.61 -21.19
N GLY A 184 -17.11 17.26 -20.12
CA GLY A 184 -16.71 16.90 -18.75
C GLY A 184 -17.18 15.50 -18.34
N GLY A 185 -18.37 15.10 -18.75
CA GLY A 185 -18.92 13.76 -18.54
C GLY A 185 -18.15 12.69 -19.32
N LEU A 186 -17.80 12.97 -20.58
CA LEU A 186 -16.92 12.11 -21.38
C LEU A 186 -15.55 11.91 -20.74
N PHE A 187 -14.95 12.97 -20.20
CA PHE A 187 -13.71 12.87 -19.43
C PHE A 187 -13.88 11.98 -18.19
N TRP A 188 -14.97 12.14 -17.44
CA TRP A 188 -15.24 11.32 -16.26
C TRP A 188 -15.38 9.82 -16.62
N HIS A 189 -16.15 9.52 -17.68
CA HIS A 189 -16.29 8.16 -18.16
C HIS A 189 -14.97 7.54 -18.63
N PHE A 190 -14.10 8.33 -19.26
CA PHE A 190 -12.75 7.87 -19.61
C PHE A 190 -11.94 7.48 -18.37
N VAL A 191 -11.98 8.29 -17.32
CA VAL A 191 -11.29 7.98 -16.05
C VAL A 191 -11.83 6.68 -15.43
N ASP A 192 -13.16 6.50 -15.39
CA ASP A 192 -13.78 5.27 -14.89
C ASP A 192 -13.37 4.04 -15.71
N LEU A 193 -13.32 4.15 -17.05
CA LEU A 193 -12.88 3.07 -17.93
C LEU A 193 -11.43 2.65 -17.65
N VAL A 194 -10.53 3.62 -17.49
CA VAL A 194 -9.12 3.32 -17.12
C VAL A 194 -9.07 2.53 -15.81
N TRP A 195 -9.90 2.88 -14.82
CA TRP A 195 -9.92 2.17 -13.54
C TRP A 195 -10.40 0.72 -13.67
N ILE A 196 -11.43 0.49 -14.49
CA ILE A 196 -11.96 -0.87 -14.75
C ILE A 196 -10.88 -1.79 -15.32
N PHE A 197 -9.93 -1.27 -16.11
CA PHE A 197 -8.79 -2.06 -16.60
C PHE A 197 -7.63 -2.15 -15.60
N LEU A 198 -7.35 -1.10 -14.83
CA LEU A 198 -6.28 -1.12 -13.84
C LEU A 198 -6.56 -2.08 -12.68
N PHE A 199 -7.81 -2.17 -12.24
CA PHE A 199 -8.20 -3.04 -11.14
C PHE A 199 -7.80 -4.52 -11.36
N PRO A 200 -8.19 -5.21 -12.46
CA PRO A 200 -7.80 -6.60 -12.67
C PRO A 200 -6.30 -6.76 -12.90
N ILE A 201 -5.63 -5.83 -13.60
CA ILE A 201 -4.20 -5.94 -13.89
C ILE A 201 -3.37 -5.86 -12.61
N ILE A 202 -3.78 -5.04 -11.64
CA ILE A 202 -3.00 -4.79 -10.43
C ILE A 202 -3.42 -5.68 -9.26
N TYR A 203 -4.71 -6.04 -9.16
CA TYR A 203 -5.25 -6.75 -8.00
C TYR A 203 -5.60 -8.22 -8.27
N LEU A 204 -5.79 -8.65 -9.52
CA LEU A 204 -6.16 -10.04 -9.85
C LEU A 204 -5.02 -10.85 -10.50
N LEU A 205 -3.98 -10.18 -11.01
CA LEU A 205 -2.84 -10.80 -11.68
C LEU A 205 -1.58 -10.69 -10.83
#